data_AF-C0XU21-F1
#
_entry.id   AF-C0XU21-F1
#
_cell.length_a   1.000
_cell.length_b   1.000
_cell.length_c   1.000
_cell.angle_alpha   90.00
_cell.angle_beta   90.00
_cell.angle_gamma   90.00
#
_symmetry.space_group_name_H-M   'P 1'
#
loop_
_entity.id
_entity.type
_entity.pdbx_description
1 polymer ?
#
loop_
_entity_poly.entity_id
_entity_poly.type
_entity_poly.pdbx_seq_one_letter_code
_entity_poly.pdbx_strand_id
1 'polypeptide(L)'
;MTDTYPYNTDPDRHRLAWVFFNVPTSPAMDLDAAEALAQHVFDNLGCTAPGTAHDPLVKYDALGGSGAPWEPGRWIKADEDRAPVQATAPVVDVTAMDAAERAAYLAEVQAAVSAAEDADLAASRSQPDAKAGEG
;
A
#
# COMPACT_ATOMS: atom_id res chain seq x y z
N MET A 1 17.59 21.95 -14.41
CA MET A 1 16.56 20.98 -13.98
C MET A 1 15.71 20.73 -15.21
N THR A 2 15.74 19.54 -15.78
CA THR A 2 14.96 19.21 -16.99
C THR A 2 13.51 19.06 -16.54
N ASP A 3 12.61 19.86 -17.08
CA ASP A 3 11.19 19.75 -16.75
C ASP A 3 10.68 18.37 -17.21
N THR A 4 10.15 17.59 -16.27
CA THR A 4 9.61 16.25 -16.54
C THR A 4 8.38 16.33 -17.45
N TYR A 5 7.70 17.48 -17.48
CA TYR A 5 6.53 17.72 -18.32
C TYR A 5 6.82 18.80 -19.37
N PRO A 6 7.17 18.42 -20.61
CA PRO A 6 7.69 19.35 -21.63
C PRO A 6 6.60 20.19 -22.32
N TYR A 7 5.37 20.18 -21.80
CA TYR A 7 4.24 20.91 -22.37
C TYR A 7 3.92 22.16 -21.56
N ASN A 8 3.35 23.17 -22.21
CA ASN A 8 2.92 24.39 -21.53
C ASN A 8 1.88 24.07 -20.46
N THR A 9 2.17 24.49 -19.24
CA THR A 9 1.24 24.49 -18.11
C THR A 9 0.61 25.89 -17.97
N ASP A 10 -0.55 25.95 -17.34
CA ASP A 10 -1.19 27.22 -17.00
C ASP A 10 -0.30 27.96 -15.95
N PRO A 11 0.18 29.17 -16.24
CA PRO A 11 1.09 29.89 -15.34
C PRO A 11 0.44 30.31 -14.02
N ASP A 12 -0.89 30.39 -13.96
CA ASP A 12 -1.64 30.77 -12.76
C ASP A 12 -1.93 29.56 -11.85
N ARG A 13 -1.49 28.37 -12.24
CA ARG A 13 -1.74 27.10 -11.54
C ARG A 13 -0.46 26.50 -10.99
N HIS A 14 -0.59 25.68 -9.95
CA HIS A 14 0.55 24.93 -9.42
C HIS A 14 1.23 24.09 -10.52
N ARG A 15 2.54 24.29 -10.73
CA ARG A 15 3.33 23.72 -11.85
C ARG A 15 3.29 22.18 -11.95
N LEU A 16 2.92 21.50 -10.87
CA LEU A 16 2.79 20.03 -10.79
C LEU A 16 1.34 19.54 -10.71
N ALA A 17 0.34 20.39 -10.89
CA ALA A 17 -1.08 19.99 -10.86
C ALA A 17 -1.38 18.89 -11.89
N TRP A 18 -0.70 18.90 -13.04
CA TRP A 18 -0.82 17.88 -14.08
C TRP A 18 -0.56 16.45 -13.58
N VAL A 19 0.22 16.26 -12.51
CA VAL A 19 0.51 14.93 -11.92
C VAL A 19 -0.75 14.24 -11.42
N PHE A 20 -1.70 15.03 -10.92
CA PHE A 20 -2.96 14.53 -10.38
C PHE A 20 -4.09 14.63 -11.40
N PHE A 21 -3.84 15.13 -12.61
CA PHE A 21 -4.91 15.28 -13.57
C PHE A 21 -5.33 13.90 -14.12
N ASN A 22 -6.63 13.63 -14.11
CA ASN A 22 -7.23 12.40 -14.66
C ASN A 22 -6.71 11.10 -14.02
N VAL A 23 -6.52 11.07 -12.69
CA VAL A 23 -6.18 9.82 -11.99
C VAL A 23 -7.28 8.79 -12.25
N PRO A 24 -6.98 7.66 -12.92
CA PRO A 24 -7.98 6.65 -13.19
C PRO A 24 -8.52 6.17 -11.84
N THR A 25 -9.85 6.13 -11.71
CA THR A 25 -10.66 5.89 -10.49
C THR A 25 -11.13 7.11 -9.69
N SER A 26 -10.72 8.34 -10.00
CA SER A 26 -11.31 9.53 -9.38
C SER A 26 -12.34 10.20 -10.31
N PRO A 27 -13.65 10.05 -10.07
CA PRO A 27 -14.68 10.59 -10.95
C PRO A 27 -14.77 12.13 -10.96
N ALA A 28 -14.01 12.83 -10.10
CA ALA A 28 -14.09 14.28 -9.91
C ALA A 28 -12.72 14.96 -9.83
N MET A 29 -11.67 14.38 -10.43
CA MET A 29 -10.34 15.00 -10.41
C MET A 29 -10.22 16.07 -11.51
N ASP A 30 -10.82 17.23 -11.24
CA ASP A 30 -10.69 18.43 -12.07
C ASP A 30 -9.40 19.20 -11.79
N LEU A 31 -9.21 20.31 -12.49
CA LEU A 31 -8.01 21.13 -12.37
C LEU A 31 -7.86 21.77 -10.98
N ASP A 32 -8.96 22.18 -10.36
CA ASP A 32 -8.94 22.83 -9.05
C ASP A 32 -8.59 21.82 -7.95
N ALA A 33 -9.15 20.61 -8.01
CA ALA A 33 -8.80 19.50 -7.12
C ALA A 33 -7.33 19.08 -7.29
N ALA A 34 -6.87 18.98 -8.54
CA ALA A 34 -5.48 18.64 -8.85
C ALA A 34 -4.49 19.70 -8.35
N GLU A 35 -4.84 20.99 -8.43
CA GLU A 35 -4.07 22.07 -7.85
C GLU A 35 -4.01 22.00 -6.32
N ALA A 36 -5.15 21.82 -5.66
CA ALA A 36 -5.21 21.71 -4.21
C ALA A 36 -4.37 20.52 -3.70
N LEU A 37 -4.42 19.39 -4.39
CA LEU A 37 -3.57 18.23 -4.11
C LEU A 37 -2.09 18.53 -4.32
N ALA A 38 -1.75 19.22 -5.41
CA ALA A 38 -0.37 19.56 -5.70
C ALA A 38 0.22 20.53 -4.66
N GLN A 39 -0.53 21.55 -4.23
CA GLN A 39 -0.12 22.43 -3.13
C GLN A 39 0.04 21.64 -1.82
N HIS A 40 -0.90 20.74 -1.50
CA HIS A 40 -0.79 19.92 -0.30
C HIS A 40 0.44 19.01 -0.33
N VAL A 41 0.65 18.27 -1.42
CA VAL A 41 1.73 17.29 -1.52
C VAL A 41 3.08 17.96 -1.66
N PHE A 42 3.24 18.91 -2.59
CA PHE A 42 4.56 19.43 -2.93
C PHE A 42 4.98 20.62 -2.06
N ASP A 43 4.04 21.49 -1.68
CA ASP A 43 4.37 22.67 -0.87
C ASP A 43 4.23 22.39 0.62
N ASN A 44 3.09 21.84 1.06
CA ASN A 44 2.83 21.66 2.49
C ASN A 44 3.58 20.45 3.09
N LEU A 45 3.58 19.31 2.39
CA LEU A 45 4.32 18.12 2.84
C LEU A 45 5.80 18.16 2.41
N GLY A 46 6.17 19.09 1.52
CA GLY A 46 7.53 19.21 1.00
C GLY A 46 7.95 18.02 0.13
N CYS A 47 6.99 17.26 -0.41
CA CYS A 47 7.31 16.28 -1.43
C CYS A 47 7.84 17.01 -2.66
N THR A 48 8.62 16.29 -3.43
CA THR A 48 9.34 16.85 -4.57
C THR A 48 8.72 16.37 -5.87
N ALA A 49 9.06 17.07 -6.95
CA ALA A 49 8.55 16.75 -8.27
C ALA A 49 8.99 15.34 -8.72
N PRO A 50 8.16 14.63 -9.50
CA PRO A 50 8.56 13.39 -10.16
C PRO A 50 9.85 13.55 -10.96
N GLY A 51 10.77 12.60 -10.84
CA GLY A 51 12.07 12.62 -11.53
C GLY A 51 13.18 13.40 -10.80
N THR A 52 12.92 13.92 -9.60
CA THR A 52 13.97 14.53 -8.77
C THR A 52 14.71 13.47 -7.95
N ALA A 53 16.03 13.38 -8.13
CA ALA A 53 16.89 12.49 -7.35
C ALA A 53 17.28 13.17 -6.03
N HIS A 54 16.55 12.87 -4.97
CA HIS A 54 16.86 13.25 -3.59
C HIS A 54 16.23 12.17 -2.70
N ASP A 55 16.79 12.00 -1.51
CA ASP A 55 16.30 10.98 -0.59
C ASP A 55 14.94 11.39 -0.03
N PRO A 56 13.99 10.45 0.14
CA PRO A 56 12.67 10.76 0.68
C PRO A 56 12.78 11.26 2.12
N LEU A 57 11.93 12.21 2.51
CA LEU A 57 11.87 12.73 3.89
C LEU A 57 10.99 11.88 4.82
N VAL A 58 10.05 11.14 4.23
CA VAL A 58 9.12 10.26 4.95
C VAL A 58 9.04 8.90 4.26
N LYS A 59 8.77 7.86 5.04
CA LYS A 59 8.53 6.49 4.56
C LYS A 59 7.34 5.89 5.28
N TYR A 60 6.68 4.92 4.64
CA TYR A 60 5.56 4.20 5.23
C TYR A 60 6.05 3.01 6.06
N ASP A 61 5.61 2.93 7.32
CA ASP A 61 5.78 1.79 8.22
C ASP A 61 4.50 0.98 8.27
N ALA A 62 4.51 -0.21 7.65
CA ALA A 62 3.35 -1.08 7.55
C ALA A 62 3.08 -1.92 8.80
N LEU A 63 3.83 -1.72 9.90
CA LEU A 63 3.57 -2.39 11.18
C LEU A 63 3.42 -3.92 11.10
N GLY A 64 4.14 -4.56 10.17
CA GLY A 64 4.07 -5.99 9.89
C GLY A 64 3.22 -6.41 8.70
N GLY A 65 2.59 -5.45 8.01
CA GLY A 65 1.94 -5.65 6.71
C GLY A 65 2.92 -5.83 5.55
N SER A 66 2.38 -6.06 4.36
CA SER A 66 3.14 -6.26 3.11
C SER A 66 3.88 -5.00 2.64
N GLY A 67 3.55 -3.83 3.20
CA GLY A 67 4.26 -2.59 2.92
C GLY A 67 3.41 -1.56 2.17
N ALA A 68 2.15 -1.88 1.91
CA ALA A 68 1.32 -1.05 1.07
C ALA A 68 0.60 0.07 1.86
N PRO A 69 0.50 1.31 1.33
CA PRO A 69 -0.09 2.43 2.06
C PRO A 69 -1.57 2.28 2.44
N TRP A 70 -2.28 1.34 1.80
CA TRP A 70 -3.68 1.01 2.08
C TRP A 70 -3.85 0.00 3.22
N GLU A 71 -2.76 -0.59 3.71
CA GLU A 71 -2.78 -1.48 4.87
C GLU A 71 -2.79 -0.66 6.18
N PRO A 72 -2.98 -1.30 7.35
CA PRO A 72 -2.72 -0.65 8.62
C PRO A 72 -1.24 -0.26 8.74
N GLY A 73 -0.97 1.00 9.04
CA GLY A 73 0.39 1.50 9.17
C GLY A 73 0.43 3.00 9.47
N ARG A 74 1.63 3.59 9.40
CA ARG A 74 1.84 5.02 9.62
C ARG A 74 2.99 5.58 8.79
N TRP A 75 2.89 6.85 8.45
CA TRP A 75 4.00 7.60 7.88
C TRP A 75 4.97 8.00 8.99
N ILE A 76 6.25 7.64 8.83
CA ILE A 76 7.35 7.99 9.73
C ILE A 76 8.41 8.79 8.97
N LYS A 77 9.31 9.47 9.68
CA LYS A 77 10.47 10.10 9.02
C LYS A 77 11.37 9.05 8.38
N ALA A 78 12.11 9.45 7.35
CA ALA A 78 12.99 8.54 6.64
C ALA A 78 14.12 7.95 7.50
N ASP A 79 14.58 8.69 8.51
CA ASP A 79 15.62 8.29 9.47
C ASP A 79 15.07 7.50 10.67
N GLU A 80 13.77 7.49 10.90
CA GLU A 80 13.15 6.69 11.97
C GLU A 80 13.16 5.20 11.64
N ASP A 81 13.44 4.35 12.63
CA ASP A 81 13.34 2.90 12.47
C ASP A 81 11.88 2.45 12.36
N ARG A 82 11.64 1.45 11.50
CA ARG A 82 10.33 0.79 11.43
C ARG A 82 10.06 0.02 12.72
N ALA A 83 8.78 -0.12 13.08
CA ALA A 83 8.40 -0.92 14.22
C ALA A 83 8.96 -2.35 14.07
N PRO A 84 9.62 -2.91 15.12
CA PRO A 84 10.11 -4.27 15.07
C PRO A 84 8.92 -5.23 15.03
N VAL A 85 8.89 -6.10 14.03
CA VAL A 85 7.88 -7.14 13.90
C VAL A 85 8.58 -8.45 14.15
N GLN A 86 8.15 -9.14 15.21
CA GLN A 86 8.64 -10.47 15.51
C GLN A 86 7.71 -11.49 14.86
N ALA A 87 8.23 -12.24 13.90
CA ALA A 87 7.54 -13.44 13.41
C ALA A 87 7.35 -14.39 14.62
N THR A 88 6.11 -14.64 15.00
CA THR A 88 5.76 -15.57 16.07
C THR A 88 5.67 -17.01 15.57
N ALA A 89 5.72 -17.21 14.25
CA ALA A 89 5.75 -18.54 13.66
C ALA A 89 7.04 -19.27 14.07
N PRO A 90 6.94 -20.47 14.67
CA PRO A 90 8.12 -21.26 14.99
C PRO A 90 8.88 -21.62 13.72
N VAL A 91 10.21 -21.40 13.73
CA VAL A 91 11.07 -21.86 12.65
C VAL A 91 11.21 -23.38 12.76
N VAL A 92 10.59 -24.11 11.85
CA VAL A 92 10.65 -25.56 11.80
C VAL A 92 11.71 -25.99 10.78
N ASP A 93 12.80 -26.59 11.25
CA ASP A 93 13.78 -27.22 10.37
C ASP A 93 13.26 -28.57 9.89
N VAL A 94 12.58 -28.54 8.75
CA VAL A 94 12.03 -29.75 8.12
C VAL A 94 13.15 -30.69 7.71
N THR A 95 14.38 -30.24 7.45
CA THR A 95 15.47 -31.11 6.98
C THR A 95 16.01 -32.03 8.06
N ALA A 96 15.87 -31.63 9.33
CA ALA A 96 16.27 -32.41 10.50
C ALA A 96 15.25 -33.49 10.92
N MET A 97 14.01 -33.46 10.39
CA MET A 97 12.96 -34.44 10.71
C MET A 97 13.20 -35.78 10.05
N ASP A 98 12.83 -36.86 10.72
CA ASP A 98 12.71 -38.16 10.07
C ASP A 98 11.52 -38.20 9.09
N ALA A 99 11.35 -39.31 8.37
CA ALA A 99 10.29 -39.45 7.37
C ALA A 99 8.88 -39.44 7.98
N ALA A 100 8.70 -39.96 9.19
CA ALA A 100 7.40 -40.03 9.86
C ALA A 100 7.03 -38.67 10.47
N GLU A 101 7.98 -38.00 11.11
CA GLU A 101 7.83 -36.65 11.66
C GLU A 101 7.51 -35.63 10.55
N ARG A 102 8.21 -35.73 9.42
CA ARG A 102 7.94 -34.87 8.25
C ARG A 102 6.55 -35.11 7.67
N ALA A 103 6.10 -36.36 7.58
CA ALA A 103 4.77 -36.68 7.08
C ALA A 103 3.68 -36.15 8.02
N ALA A 104 3.87 -36.26 9.34
CA ALA A 104 2.95 -35.71 10.34
C ALA A 104 2.89 -34.17 10.26
N TYR A 105 4.04 -33.51 10.17
CA TYR A 105 4.12 -32.05 10.04
C TYR A 105 3.43 -31.54 8.77
N LEU A 106 3.65 -32.21 7.63
CA LEU A 106 2.99 -31.86 6.37
C LEU A 106 1.47 -32.04 6.45
N ALA A 107 0.98 -33.08 7.14
CA ALA A 107 -0.45 -33.29 7.34
C ALA A 107 -1.09 -32.18 8.21
N GLU A 108 -0.39 -31.75 9.26
CA GLU A 108 -0.82 -30.64 10.12
C GLU A 108 -0.87 -29.32 9.33
N VAL A 109 0.19 -29.00 8.59
CA VAL A 109 0.24 -27.80 7.73
C VAL A 109 -0.87 -27.83 6.69
N GLN A 110 -1.10 -28.97 6.04
CA GLN A 110 -2.16 -29.12 5.04
C GLN A 110 -3.54 -28.86 5.66
N ALA A 111 -3.82 -29.37 6.85
CA ALA A 111 -5.08 -29.14 7.55
C ALA A 111 -5.26 -27.66 7.93
N ALA A 112 -4.20 -26.99 8.39
CA ALA A 112 -4.22 -25.57 8.72
C ALA A 112 -4.47 -24.69 7.48
N VAL A 113 -3.83 -25.00 6.35
CA VAL A 113 -4.04 -24.30 5.08
C VAL A 113 -5.50 -24.43 4.61
N SER A 114 -6.04 -25.66 4.59
CA SER A 114 -7.43 -25.88 4.18
C SER A 114 -8.43 -25.15 5.09
N ALA A 115 -8.19 -25.13 6.41
CA ALA A 115 -9.04 -24.39 7.34
C ALA A 115 -9.00 -22.87 7.09
N ALA A 116 -7.85 -22.31 6.70
CA ALA A 116 -7.71 -20.90 6.37
C ALA A 116 -8.43 -20.55 5.06
N GLU A 117 -8.27 -21.39 4.03
CA GLU A 117 -8.97 -21.23 2.74
C GLU A 117 -10.49 -21.29 2.91
N ASP A 118 -10.99 -22.21 3.75
CA ASP A 118 -12.41 -22.31 4.07
C ASP A 118 -12.92 -21.05 4.81
N ALA A 119 -12.12 -20.49 5.71
CA ALA A 119 -12.44 -19.24 6.42
C ALA A 119 -12.49 -18.04 5.46
N ASP A 120 -11.55 -17.93 4.52
CA ASP A 120 -11.54 -16.87 3.49
C ASP A 120 -12.72 -17.01 2.52
N LEU A 121 -13.08 -18.24 2.14
CA LEU A 121 -14.29 -18.52 1.35
C LEU A 121 -15.57 -18.17 2.13
N ALA A 122 -15.62 -18.43 3.43
CA ALA A 122 -16.75 -18.05 4.27
C ALA A 122 -16.85 -16.52 4.43
N ALA A 123 -15.73 -15.84 4.60
CA ALA A 123 -15.67 -14.37 4.72
C ALA A 123 -16.09 -13.68 3.41
N SER A 124 -15.61 -14.16 2.26
CA SER A 124 -15.99 -13.63 0.95
C SER A 124 -17.47 -13.85 0.60
N ARG A 125 -18.08 -14.93 1.09
CA ARG A 125 -19.54 -15.19 0.96
C ARG A 125 -20.41 -14.37 1.92
N SER A 126 -19.82 -13.82 2.98
CA SER A 126 -20.54 -13.08 4.03
C SER A 126 -20.54 -11.58 3.82
N GLN A 127 -19.93 -11.05 2.74
CA GLN A 127 -20.14 -9.67 2.32
C GLN A 127 -21.49 -9.55 1.61
N PRO A 128 -22.50 -8.89 2.20
CA PRO A 128 -23.77 -8.66 1.53
C PRO A 128 -23.59 -7.65 0.38
N ASP A 129 -24.24 -7.92 -0.76
CA ASP A 129 -24.36 -6.99 -1.89
C ASP A 129 -24.91 -5.63 -1.42
N ALA A 130 -24.00 -4.70 -1.12
CA ALA A 130 -24.34 -3.33 -0.81
C ALA A 130 -24.63 -2.55 -2.10
N LYS A 131 -25.61 -2.97 -2.91
CA LYS A 131 -26.32 -2.14 -3.89
C LYS A 131 -27.68 -2.76 -4.27
N ALA A 132 -28.68 -2.51 -3.43
CA ALA A 132 -30.06 -2.48 -3.89
C ALA A 132 -30.84 -1.43 -3.07
N GLY A 133 -30.89 -0.20 -3.60
CA GLY A 133 -31.77 0.82 -3.08
C GLY A 133 -31.16 2.22 -3.14
N GLU A 134 -31.48 2.95 -4.20
CA GLU A 134 -31.82 4.37 -4.09
C GLU A 134 -32.74 4.69 -5.28
N GLY A 135 -33.95 5.14 -4.95
CA GLY A 135 -34.98 5.59 -5.88
C GLY A 135 -35.02 7.11 -5.99
#